data_AF-A0A4Y2IDU9-F1
#
_entry.id   AF-A0A4Y2IDU9-F1
#
_cell.length_a   1.000
_cell.length_b   1.000
_cell.length_c   1.000
_cell.angle_alpha   90.00
_cell.angle_beta   90.00
_cell.angle_gamma   90.00
#
_symmetry.space_group_name_H-M   'P 1'
#
loop_
_entity.id
_entity.type
_entity.pdbx_description
1 polymer ?
#
loop_
_entity_poly.entity_id
_entity_poly.type
_entity_poly.pdbx_seq_one_letter_code
_entity_poly.pdbx_strand_id
1 'polypeptide(L)'
;MLVTKVADSFAKQVTENGIPYSNIQLPRCFIKGSLKSLMLDKWQNEWTEGVAGRDIYNLIRRVKMRTEPWKREEIIFFTGHGPFPTYLHRFNLITSEYCSYGGIGSKLHYATECPLTESWHLRKSASHLIYVWLLQITGNHQSRNQIYNIVRFMLANSQFFSPDL
;
A
#
# COMPACT_ATOMS: atom_id res chain seq x y z
N MET A 1 -5.69 -30.28 -17.90
CA MET A 1 -5.88 -31.16 -19.08
C MET A 1 -7.32 -31.64 -19.29
N LEU A 2 -8.23 -31.62 -18.29
CA LEU A 2 -9.61 -32.09 -18.50
C LEU A 2 -10.57 -31.03 -19.08
N VAL A 3 -10.31 -29.74 -18.86
CA VAL A 3 -11.18 -28.64 -19.34
C VAL A 3 -11.11 -28.47 -20.86
N THR A 4 -9.96 -28.74 -21.48
CA THR A 4 -9.77 -28.61 -22.94
C THR A 4 -10.48 -29.72 -23.71
N LYS A 5 -10.42 -30.97 -23.24
CA LYS A 5 -11.08 -32.11 -23.90
C LYS A 5 -12.60 -31.97 -23.99
N VAL A 6 -13.22 -31.43 -22.95
CA VAL A 6 -14.68 -31.18 -22.93
C VAL A 6 -15.03 -30.09 -23.94
N ALA A 7 -14.26 -28.99 -23.95
CA ALA A 7 -14.43 -27.89 -24.92
C ALA A 7 -14.23 -28.36 -26.38
N ASP A 8 -13.21 -29.19 -26.64
CA ASP A 8 -12.94 -29.74 -27.97
C ASP A 8 -14.05 -30.70 -28.43
N SER A 9 -14.60 -31.51 -27.51
CA SER A 9 -15.73 -32.39 -27.83
C SER A 9 -16.99 -31.60 -28.19
N PHE A 10 -17.23 -30.47 -27.51
CA PHE A 10 -18.35 -29.58 -27.80
C PHE A 10 -18.14 -28.83 -29.12
N ALA A 11 -16.93 -28.34 -29.39
CA ALA A 11 -16.61 -27.71 -30.68
C ALA A 11 -16.86 -28.67 -31.85
N LYS A 12 -16.47 -29.95 -31.70
CA LYS A 12 -16.70 -31.00 -32.69
C LYS A 12 -18.19 -31.29 -32.92
N GLN A 13 -18.98 -31.33 -31.84
CA GLN A 13 -20.43 -31.57 -31.90
C GLN A 13 -21.19 -30.42 -32.59
N VAL A 14 -20.72 -29.18 -32.45
CA VAL A 14 -21.30 -27.99 -33.12
C VAL A 14 -21.05 -28.02 -34.62
N THR A 15 -19.84 -28.41 -35.04
CA THR A 15 -19.52 -28.58 -36.47
C THR A 15 -20.29 -29.72 -37.14
N GLU A 16 -20.62 -30.78 -36.40
CA GLU A 16 -21.34 -31.95 -36.94
C GLU A 16 -22.86 -31.75 -36.98
N ASN A 17 -23.45 -31.11 -35.97
CA ASN A 17 -24.91 -31.04 -35.82
C ASN A 17 -25.53 -29.69 -36.18
N GLY A 18 -24.73 -28.63 -36.40
CA GLY A 18 -25.19 -27.31 -36.83
C GLY A 18 -26.08 -26.55 -35.83
N ILE A 19 -26.36 -27.12 -34.66
CA ILE A 19 -27.16 -26.49 -33.60
C ILE A 19 -26.23 -25.66 -32.71
N PRO A 20 -26.38 -24.33 -32.63
CA PRO A 20 -25.63 -23.52 -31.70
C PRO A 20 -26.11 -23.85 -30.29
N TYR A 21 -25.23 -24.35 -29.42
CA TYR A 21 -25.55 -24.50 -28.00
C TYR A 21 -25.83 -23.12 -27.40
N SER A 22 -27.09 -22.87 -27.05
CA SER A 22 -27.58 -21.60 -26.49
C SER A 22 -27.22 -21.40 -25.01
N ASN A 23 -26.52 -22.35 -24.38
CA ASN A 23 -26.26 -22.33 -22.94
C ASN A 23 -24.85 -22.80 -22.57
N ILE A 24 -23.83 -22.13 -23.13
CA ILE A 24 -22.45 -22.31 -22.68
C ILE A 24 -22.35 -21.72 -21.27
N GLN A 25 -22.50 -22.57 -20.26
CA GLN A 25 -22.12 -22.20 -18.89
C GLN A 25 -20.62 -21.92 -18.90
N LEU A 26 -20.27 -20.63 -18.80
CA LEU A 26 -18.87 -20.19 -18.79
C LEU A 26 -18.11 -20.93 -17.68
N PRO A 27 -16.90 -21.45 -17.98
CA PRO A 27 -16.09 -22.11 -16.97
C PRO A 27 -15.88 -21.20 -15.76
N ARG A 28 -15.96 -21.75 -14.54
CA ARG A 28 -15.78 -20.97 -13.29
C ARG A 28 -14.47 -20.18 -13.27
N CYS A 29 -13.40 -20.69 -13.88
CA CYS A 29 -12.12 -19.98 -14.00
C CYS A 29 -12.23 -18.72 -14.86
N PHE A 30 -13.02 -18.76 -15.94
CA PHE A 30 -13.30 -17.61 -16.79
C PHE A 30 -14.05 -16.54 -16.01
N ILE A 31 -15.16 -16.90 -15.37
CA ILE A 31 -15.96 -15.96 -14.56
C ILE A 31 -15.09 -15.32 -13.46
N LYS A 32 -14.31 -16.13 -12.73
CA LYS A 32 -13.38 -15.62 -11.71
C LYS A 32 -12.33 -14.67 -12.29
N GLY A 33 -11.79 -14.99 -13.47
CA GLY A 33 -10.82 -14.14 -14.17
C GLY A 33 -11.42 -12.81 -14.56
N SER A 34 -12.59 -12.81 -15.19
CA SER A 34 -13.32 -11.61 -15.60
C SER A 34 -13.67 -10.72 -14.41
N LEU A 35 -14.21 -11.28 -13.33
CA LEU A 35 -14.52 -10.52 -12.11
C LEU A 35 -13.27 -9.89 -11.49
N LYS A 36 -12.17 -10.65 -11.46
CA LYS A 36 -10.89 -10.15 -10.94
C LYS A 36 -10.36 -8.99 -11.78
N SER A 37 -10.45 -9.08 -13.11
CA SER A 37 -10.04 -7.99 -14.00
C SER A 37 -10.87 -6.74 -13.76
N LEU A 38 -12.21 -6.88 -13.77
CA LEU A 38 -13.13 -5.77 -13.57
C LEU A 38 -12.90 -5.08 -12.21
N MET A 39 -12.68 -5.87 -11.17
CA MET A 39 -12.36 -5.36 -9.83
C MET A 39 -11.03 -4.57 -9.84
N LEU A 40 -9.99 -5.08 -10.49
CA LEU A 40 -8.70 -4.39 -10.58
C LEU A 40 -8.80 -3.10 -11.40
N ASP A 41 -9.55 -3.11 -12.49
CA ASP A 41 -9.74 -1.92 -13.34
C ASP A 41 -10.50 -0.83 -12.58
N LYS A 42 -11.59 -1.20 -11.90
CA LYS A 42 -12.34 -0.27 -11.05
C LYS A 42 -11.45 0.30 -9.94
N TRP A 43 -10.71 -0.56 -9.25
CA TRP A 43 -9.81 -0.13 -8.18
C TRP A 43 -8.68 0.75 -8.72
N GLN A 44 -8.13 0.45 -9.90
CA GLN A 44 -7.11 1.29 -10.53
C GLN A 44 -7.65 2.68 -10.85
N ASN A 45 -8.89 2.79 -11.32
CA ASN A 45 -9.52 4.08 -11.61
C ASN A 45 -9.66 4.91 -10.33
N GLU A 46 -10.24 4.31 -9.28
CA GLU A 46 -10.37 4.96 -7.96
C GLU A 46 -9.00 5.36 -7.38
N TRP A 47 -7.99 4.52 -7.54
CA TRP A 47 -6.62 4.79 -7.08
C TRP A 47 -5.96 5.94 -7.86
N THR A 48 -6.27 6.09 -9.14
CA THR A 48 -5.69 7.10 -10.03
C THR A 48 -6.33 8.47 -9.79
N GLU A 49 -7.66 8.50 -9.66
CA GLU A 49 -8.46 9.71 -9.47
C GLU A 49 -8.50 10.17 -8.00
N GLY A 50 -8.24 9.26 -7.06
CA GLY A 50 -8.23 9.54 -5.63
C GLY A 50 -7.20 10.59 -5.22
N VAL A 51 -7.62 11.48 -4.31
CA VAL A 51 -6.77 12.53 -3.71
C VAL A 51 -6.11 12.09 -2.39
N ALA A 52 -6.59 11.02 -1.76
CA ALA A 52 -5.99 10.47 -0.55
C ALA A 52 -4.78 9.60 -0.90
N GLY A 53 -3.74 9.61 -0.05
CA GLY A 53 -2.59 8.71 -0.22
C GLY A 53 -1.74 8.99 -1.46
N ARG A 54 -1.73 10.22 -1.99
CA ARG A 54 -0.95 10.58 -3.20
C ARG A 54 0.55 10.31 -3.07
N ASP A 55 1.10 10.42 -1.87
CA ASP A 55 2.49 10.02 -1.58
C ASP A 55 2.72 8.54 -1.90
N ILE A 56 1.75 7.67 -1.56
CA ILE A 56 1.80 6.23 -1.82
C ILE A 56 1.49 5.91 -3.29
N TYR A 57 0.58 6.65 -3.93
CA TYR A 57 0.29 6.49 -5.35
C TYR A 57 1.57 6.59 -6.19
N ASN A 58 2.47 7.52 -5.86
CA ASN A 58 3.73 7.67 -6.58
C ASN A 58 4.69 6.47 -6.40
N LEU A 59 4.57 5.73 -5.29
CA LEU A 59 5.34 4.51 -5.04
C LEU A 59 4.69 3.28 -5.70
N ILE A 60 3.37 3.13 -5.57
CA ILE A 60 2.58 2.02 -6.10
C ILE A 60 1.58 2.60 -7.09
N ARG A 61 2.03 2.87 -8.32
CA ARG A 61 1.18 3.48 -9.35
C ARG A 61 0.10 2.53 -9.88
N ARG A 62 0.38 1.22 -9.84
CA ARG A 62 -0.51 0.17 -10.34
C ARG A 62 -1.01 -0.70 -9.20
N VAL A 63 -2.33 -0.77 -9.05
CA VAL A 63 -2.95 -1.73 -8.14
C VAL A 63 -2.68 -3.14 -8.64
N LYS A 64 -2.33 -4.03 -7.72
CA LYS A 64 -2.04 -5.42 -8.01
C LYS A 64 -2.47 -6.27 -6.84
N MET A 65 -2.86 -7.50 -7.12
CA MET A 65 -3.30 -8.45 -6.09
C MET A 65 -2.16 -8.92 -5.18
N ARG A 66 -0.92 -8.88 -5.68
CA ARG A 66 0.25 -9.24 -4.88
C ARG A 66 0.71 -8.01 -4.11
N THR A 67 0.78 -8.12 -2.80
CA THR A 67 1.31 -7.05 -1.94
C THR A 67 2.77 -6.74 -2.29
N GLU A 68 3.19 -5.51 -2.05
CA GLU A 68 4.62 -5.19 -2.08
C GLU A 68 5.37 -6.00 -1.02
N PRO A 69 6.65 -6.37 -1.26
CA PRO A 69 7.49 -7.08 -0.29
C PRO A 69 8.00 -6.13 0.80
N TRP A 70 7.09 -5.35 1.39
CA TRP A 70 7.38 -4.40 2.47
C TRP A 70 7.09 -5.08 3.81
N LYS A 71 7.97 -4.86 4.79
CA LYS A 71 7.72 -5.27 6.18
C LYS A 71 6.60 -4.43 6.79
N ARG A 72 6.01 -4.92 7.88
CA ARG A 72 4.95 -4.20 8.62
C ARG A 72 5.35 -2.76 8.96
N GLU A 73 6.55 -2.59 9.48
CA GLU A 73 7.10 -1.28 9.88
C GLU A 73 7.23 -0.32 8.70
N GLU A 74 7.62 -0.83 7.53
CA GLU A 74 7.71 -0.04 6.31
C GLU A 74 6.33 0.38 5.80
N ILE A 75 5.35 -0.52 5.83
CA ILE A 75 3.96 -0.20 5.48
C ILE A 75 3.44 0.91 6.38
N ILE A 76 3.66 0.80 7.70
CA ILE A 76 3.27 1.81 8.68
C ILE A 76 3.91 3.17 8.34
N PHE A 77 5.21 3.18 8.08
CA PHE A 77 5.93 4.40 7.73
C PHE A 77 5.41 5.03 6.45
N PHE A 78 5.41 4.29 5.33
CA PHE A 78 5.08 4.85 4.03
C PHE A 78 3.65 5.37 4.00
N THR A 79 2.70 4.62 4.56
CA THR A 79 1.28 5.04 4.61
C THR A 79 1.04 6.15 5.62
N GLY A 80 1.90 6.30 6.62
CA GLY A 80 1.70 7.23 7.73
C GLY A 80 0.59 6.78 8.69
N HIS A 81 0.10 5.54 8.62
CA HIS A 81 -0.98 4.99 9.47
C HIS A 81 -0.48 4.42 10.80
N GLY A 82 0.57 5.03 11.36
CA GLY A 82 1.30 4.53 12.52
C GLY A 82 1.05 5.30 13.81
N PRO A 83 1.93 5.11 14.81
CA PRO A 83 1.94 5.91 16.05
C PRO A 83 2.48 7.33 15.81
N PHE A 84 2.02 7.98 14.73
CA PHE A 84 2.42 9.34 14.38
C PHE A 84 1.35 10.30 14.91
N PRO A 85 1.71 11.28 15.75
CA PRO A 85 0.74 12.27 16.24
C PRO A 85 -0.14 12.90 15.17
N THR A 86 0.40 13.23 13.98
CA THR A 86 -0.42 13.76 12.87
C THR A 86 -1.53 12.81 12.41
N TYR A 87 -1.25 11.50 12.43
CA TYR A 87 -2.24 10.50 12.06
C TYR A 87 -3.28 10.32 13.16
N LEU A 88 -2.84 10.16 14.41
CA LEU A 88 -3.73 9.96 15.55
C LEU A 88 -4.64 11.17 15.78
N HIS A 89 -4.11 12.38 15.67
CA HIS A 89 -4.86 13.63 15.78
C HIS A 89 -5.93 13.74 14.69
N ARG A 90 -5.61 13.38 13.43
CA ARG A 90 -6.59 13.38 12.33
C ARG A 90 -7.81 12.48 12.60
N PHE A 91 -7.63 11.42 13.38
CA PHE A 91 -8.71 10.50 13.77
C PHE A 91 -9.28 10.81 15.17
N ASN A 92 -8.94 11.96 15.75
CA ASN A 92 -9.37 12.41 17.08
C ASN A 92 -9.02 11.41 18.19
N LEU A 93 -7.92 10.66 18.03
CA LEU A 93 -7.43 9.72 19.04
C LEU A 93 -6.54 10.39 20.08
N ILE A 94 -5.95 11.53 19.73
CA ILE A 94 -5.18 12.41 20.61
C ILE A 94 -5.53 13.87 20.31
N THR A 95 -5.22 14.77 21.23
CA THR A 95 -5.59 16.19 21.14
C THR A 95 -4.58 17.07 20.41
N SER A 96 -3.35 16.59 20.23
CA SER A 96 -2.25 17.36 19.66
C SER A 96 -1.53 16.58 18.56
N GLU A 97 -1.26 17.22 17.43
CA GLU A 97 -0.44 16.64 16.36
C GLU A 97 1.06 16.86 16.56
N TYR A 98 1.47 17.47 17.67
CA TYR A 98 2.87 17.79 17.94
C TYR A 98 3.62 16.64 18.62
N CYS A 99 4.88 16.49 18.26
CA CYS A 99 5.86 15.69 18.95
C CYS A 99 6.24 16.34 20.29
N SER A 100 6.64 15.54 21.28
CA SER A 100 7.08 16.01 22.60
C SER A 100 8.24 17.01 22.58
N TYR A 101 8.99 17.08 21.48
CA TYR A 101 10.10 18.01 21.26
C TYR A 101 9.74 19.24 20.40
N GLY A 102 8.46 19.50 20.17
CA GLY A 102 7.98 20.78 19.60
C GLY A 102 7.89 20.86 18.07
N GLY A 103 8.04 19.76 17.34
CA GLY A 103 7.78 19.67 15.89
C GLY A 103 6.43 19.00 15.56
N ILE A 104 5.94 19.12 14.33
CA ILE A 104 4.76 18.36 13.87
C ILE A 104 5.13 16.88 13.85
N GLY A 105 4.41 16.03 14.60
CA GLY A 105 4.67 14.60 14.78
C GLY A 105 4.33 13.74 13.56
N SER A 106 4.85 14.11 12.40
CA SER A 106 4.69 13.38 11.14
C SER A 106 5.75 12.31 10.96
N LYS A 107 5.49 11.34 10.07
CA LYS A 107 6.50 10.36 9.64
C LYS A 107 7.81 11.01 9.15
N LEU A 108 7.73 12.18 8.52
CA LEU A 108 8.91 12.89 8.01
C LEU A 108 9.72 13.50 9.15
N HIS A 109 9.05 14.10 10.14
CA HIS A 109 9.72 14.65 11.32
C HIS A 109 10.54 13.58 12.04
N TYR A 110 9.96 12.41 12.32
CA TYR A 110 10.70 11.30 12.93
C TYR A 110 11.79 10.71 12.02
N ALA A 111 11.65 10.84 10.70
CA ALA A 111 12.68 10.37 9.78
C ALA A 111 13.89 11.31 9.67
N THR A 112 13.74 12.61 9.92
CA THR A 112 14.78 13.58 9.52
C THR A 112 15.17 14.62 10.58
N GLU A 113 14.40 14.76 11.67
CA GLU A 113 14.53 15.90 12.58
C GLU A 113 14.36 15.55 14.06
N CYS A 114 13.53 14.57 14.40
CA CYS A 114 13.15 14.31 15.79
C CYS A 114 14.35 13.84 16.62
N PRO A 115 14.65 14.47 17.77
CA PRO A 115 15.73 14.02 18.65
C PRO A 115 15.57 12.57 19.15
N LEU A 116 14.33 12.10 19.30
CA LEU A 116 14.04 10.72 19.74
C LEU A 116 14.55 9.64 18.77
N THR A 117 14.76 10.00 17.50
CA THR A 117 15.11 9.06 16.43
C THR A 117 16.42 9.42 15.72
N GLU A 118 17.23 10.28 16.34
CA GLU A 118 18.47 10.85 15.79
C GLU A 118 19.41 9.79 15.21
N SER A 119 19.57 8.66 15.91
CA SER A 119 20.46 7.56 15.48
C SER A 119 20.05 6.91 14.15
N TRP A 120 18.83 7.12 13.67
CA TRP A 120 18.31 6.53 12.43
C TRP A 120 17.86 7.58 11.41
N HIS A 121 18.25 8.84 11.59
CA HIS A 121 17.88 9.90 10.67
C HIS A 121 18.29 9.59 9.23
N LEU A 122 17.35 9.87 8.34
CA LEU A 122 17.52 9.93 6.91
C LEU A 122 17.87 11.37 6.53
N ARG A 123 18.59 11.51 5.41
CA ARG A 123 18.90 12.83 4.87
C ARG A 123 17.60 13.56 4.53
N LYS A 124 17.41 14.75 5.10
CA LYS A 124 16.26 15.61 4.81
C LYS A 124 16.22 16.02 3.34
N SER A 125 15.06 15.89 2.69
CA SER A 125 14.81 16.43 1.35
C SER A 125 14.13 17.79 1.39
N ALA A 126 14.21 18.54 0.30
CA ALA A 126 13.31 19.68 0.10
C ALA A 126 11.85 19.21 0.00
N SER A 127 10.91 20.01 0.49
CA SER A 127 9.49 19.65 0.58
C SER A 127 8.86 19.31 -0.77
N HIS A 128 9.29 19.95 -1.86
CA HIS A 128 8.79 19.67 -3.22
C HIS A 128 9.34 18.36 -3.82
N LEU A 129 10.33 17.72 -3.18
CA LEU A 129 10.98 16.49 -3.65
C LEU A 129 10.63 15.27 -2.79
N ILE A 130 9.63 15.36 -1.92
CA ILE A 130 9.24 14.26 -1.02
C ILE A 130 8.99 12.96 -1.78
N TYR A 131 8.36 13.00 -2.96
CA TYR A 131 8.12 11.78 -3.73
C TYR A 131 9.42 11.12 -4.23
N VAL A 132 10.39 11.93 -4.70
CA VAL A 132 11.70 11.44 -5.16
C VAL A 132 12.43 10.81 -3.99
N TRP A 133 12.38 11.48 -2.84
CA TRP A 133 12.99 11.02 -1.62
C TRP A 133 12.40 9.68 -1.14
N LEU A 134 11.07 9.53 -1.17
CA LEU A 134 10.41 8.26 -0.86
C LEU A 134 10.84 7.13 -1.81
N LEU A 135 10.94 7.41 -3.12
CA LEU A 135 11.44 6.43 -4.10
C LEU A 135 12.87 5.98 -3.78
N GLN A 136 13.77 6.92 -3.47
CA GLN A 136 15.15 6.61 -3.11
C GLN A 136 15.23 5.73 -1.86
N ILE A 137 14.41 6.02 -0.85
CA ILE A 137 14.38 5.23 0.37
C ILE A 137 13.83 3.83 0.11
N THR A 138 12.72 3.69 -0.64
CA THR A 138 12.16 2.37 -0.97
C THR A 138 13.13 1.47 -1.75
N GLY A 139 14.04 2.06 -2.53
CA GLY A 139 15.07 1.35 -3.27
C GLY A 139 16.34 1.01 -2.46
N ASN A 140 16.54 1.62 -1.30
CA ASN A 140 17.78 1.49 -0.52
C ASN A 140 17.58 0.64 0.74
N HIS A 141 18.31 -0.48 0.84
CA HIS A 141 18.20 -1.40 1.98
C HIS A 141 18.57 -0.74 3.32
N GLN A 142 19.60 0.10 3.36
CA GLN A 142 20.02 0.81 4.57
C GLN A 142 18.96 1.81 5.02
N SER A 143 18.40 2.59 4.09
CA SER A 143 17.31 3.52 4.40
C SER A 143 16.05 2.79 4.89
N ARG A 144 15.71 1.64 4.30
CA ARG A 144 14.61 0.79 4.78
C ARG A 144 14.87 0.25 6.19
N ASN A 145 16.11 -0.11 6.51
CA ASN A 145 16.48 -0.55 7.85
C ASN A 145 16.38 0.59 8.89
N GLN A 146 16.74 1.81 8.50
CA GLN A 146 16.54 3.00 9.33
C GLN A 146 15.05 3.24 9.62
N ILE A 147 14.19 3.21 8.58
CA ILE A 147 12.72 3.28 8.74
C ILE A 147 12.22 2.22 9.70
N TYR A 148 12.66 0.98 9.49
CA TYR A 148 12.24 -0.15 10.32
C TYR A 148 12.59 0.09 11.79
N ASN A 149 13.80 0.56 12.08
CA ASN A 149 14.22 0.87 13.44
C ASN A 149 13.43 2.02 14.05
N ILE A 150 13.16 3.09 13.29
CA ILE A 150 12.33 4.23 13.74
C ILE A 150 10.96 3.73 14.16
N VAL A 151 10.23 3.05 13.26
CA VAL A 151 8.87 2.60 13.55
C VAL A 151 8.85 1.57 14.67
N ARG A 152 9.82 0.65 14.69
CA ARG A 152 9.95 -0.33 15.78
C ARG A 152 10.17 0.34 17.12
N PHE A 153 11.05 1.34 17.18
CA PHE A 153 11.30 2.12 18.38
C PHE A 153 10.03 2.82 18.85
N MET A 154 9.27 3.45 17.93
CA MET A 154 8.01 4.10 18.27
C MET A 154 6.95 3.12 18.79
N LEU A 155 6.82 1.95 18.16
CA LEU A 155 5.87 0.91 18.59
C LEU A 155 6.25 0.31 19.95
N ALA A 156 7.54 0.18 20.24
CA ALA A 156 8.02 -0.34 21.53
C ALA A 156 7.95 0.67 22.67
N ASN A 157 7.84 1.97 22.35
CA ASN A 157 7.83 3.05 23.33
C ASN A 157 6.63 3.99 23.12
N SER A 158 5.45 3.43 22.85
CA SER A 158 4.24 4.18 22.49
C SER A 158 3.86 5.26 23.50
N GLN A 159 4.21 5.10 24.77
CA GLN A 159 3.98 6.09 25.83
C GLN A 159 4.58 7.48 25.54
N PHE A 160 5.66 7.56 24.76
CA PHE A 160 6.28 8.85 24.40
C PHE A 160 5.61 9.52 23.19
N PHE A 161 4.87 8.75 22.40
CA PHE A 161 4.29 9.18 21.12
C PHE A 161 2.77 9.29 21.17
N SER A 162 2.16 8.76 22.23
CA SER A 162 0.72 8.71 22.45
C SER A 162 0.43 8.66 23.95
N PRO A 163 0.78 9.70 24.72
CA PRO A 163 0.65 9.68 26.18
C PRO A 163 -0.81 9.62 26.66
N ASP A 164 -1.76 10.02 25.80
CA ASP A 164 -3.19 10.08 26.11
C ASP A 164 -3.96 8.77 25.74
N LEU A 165 -3.27 7.75 25.20
CA LEU A 165 -3.84 6.49 24.71
C LEU A 165 -3.45 5.29 25.58
#